data_AF-A0A9D2I5Z7-F1
#
_entry.id   AF-A0A9D2I5Z7-F1
#
_cell.length_a   1.000
_cell.length_b   1.000
_cell.length_c   1.000
_cell.angle_alpha   90.00
_cell.angle_beta   90.00
_cell.angle_gamma   90.00
#
_symmetry.space_group_name_H-M   'P 1'
#
loop_
_entity.id
_entity.type
_entity.pdbx_description
1 polymer ?
#
loop_
_entity_poly.entity_id
_entity_poly.type
_entity_poly.pdbx_seq_one_letter_code
_entity_poly.pdbx_strand_id
1 'polypeptide(L)' 'NINQGCNQELMKRCRTLREYSEFVARIRRYMVGETAIEEAVDRAVTECIEEGILADFLRSQRAEVVSTISSIAYC' A
#
# COMPACT_ATOMS: atom_id res chain seq x y z
N ASN A 1 23.35 7.01 28.17
CA ASN A 1 21.94 7.34 27.92
C ASN A 1 21.74 7.38 26.40
N ILE A 2 21.63 6.20 25.76
CA ILE A 2 21.54 6.06 24.30
C ILE A 2 20.08 5.81 23.96
N ASN A 3 19.52 6.78 23.26
CA ASN A 3 18.18 6.89 22.70
C ASN A 3 17.61 5.57 22.09
N GLN A 4 16.91 4.74 22.87
CA GLN A 4 16.21 3.54 22.37
C GLN A 4 14.86 3.85 21.68
N GLY A 5 14.39 5.09 21.72
CA GLY A 5 13.08 5.46 21.16
C GLY A 5 13.06 5.67 19.63
N CYS A 6 14.20 5.96 19.01
CA CYS A 6 14.24 6.34 17.60
C CYS A 6 14.20 5.15 16.63
N ASN A 7 14.53 3.94 17.09
CA ASN A 7 14.71 2.79 16.19
C ASN A 7 13.43 1.95 15.98
N GLN A 8 12.46 2.00 16.89
CA GLN A 8 11.22 1.25 16.73
C GLN A 8 10.31 1.83 15.65
N GLU A 9 10.28 3.15 15.51
CA GLU A 9 9.48 3.81 14.48
C GLU A 9 10.10 3.66 13.09
N LEU A 10 11.44 3.71 12.99
CA LEU A 10 12.17 3.39 11.76
C LEU A 10 11.99 1.91 11.37
N MET A 11 12.10 0.97 12.31
CA MET A 11 11.85 -0.45 12.03
C MET A 11 10.40 -0.73 11.63
N LYS A 12 9.42 -0.05 12.25
CA LYS A 12 8.01 -0.11 11.83
C LYS A 12 7.84 0.43 10.42
N ARG A 13 8.43 1.59 10.11
CA ARG A 13 8.40 2.18 8.76
C ARG A 13 9.00 1.25 7.70
N CYS A 14 10.12 0.57 7.98
CA CYS A 14 10.69 -0.40 7.04
C CYS A 14 9.79 -1.63 6.81
N ARG A 15 8.96 -2.01 7.79
CA ARG A 15 7.98 -3.09 7.63
C ARG A 15 6.78 -2.60 6.80
N THR A 16 6.22 -1.44 7.15
CA THR A 16 5.13 -0.80 6.40
C THR A 16 5.51 -0.48 4.95
N LEU A 17 6.75 -0.03 4.69
CA LEU A 17 7.24 0.21 3.33
C LEU A 17 7.30 -1.07 2.49
N ARG A 18 7.66 -2.21 3.10
CA ARG A 18 7.63 -3.51 2.41
C ARG A 18 6.20 -3.93 2.08
N GLU A 19 5.31 -3.85 3.06
CA GLU A 19 3.88 -4.14 2.87
C GLU A 19 3.26 -3.21 1.81
N TYR A 20 3.66 -1.93 1.78
CA TYR A 20 3.22 -0.98 0.77
C TYR A 20 3.72 -1.37 -0.62
N SER A 21 4.99 -1.72 -0.75
CA SER A 21 5.54 -2.18 -2.04
C SER A 21 4.84 -3.44 -2.54
N GLU A 22 4.46 -4.35 -1.65
CA GLU A 22 3.71 -5.56 -2.01
C GLU A 22 2.28 -5.22 -2.46
N PHE A 23 1.61 -4.32 -1.74
CA PHE A 23 0.30 -3.81 -2.11
C PHE A 23 0.31 -3.13 -3.49
N VAL A 24 1.28 -2.25 -3.76
CA VAL A 24 1.44 -1.59 -5.07
C VAL A 24 1.71 -2.60 -6.18
N ALA A 25 2.52 -3.63 -5.91
CA ALA A 25 2.79 -4.70 -6.87
C ALA A 25 1.52 -5.52 -7.19
N ARG A 26 0.66 -5.78 -6.19
CA ARG A 26 -0.64 -6.44 -6.41
C ARG A 26 -1.56 -5.61 -7.29
N ILE A 27 -1.70 -4.31 -7.00
CA ILE A 27 -2.50 -3.43 -7.84
C ILE A 27 -1.98 -3.46 -9.28
N ARG A 28 -0.67 -3.30 -9.46
CA ARG A 28 -0.07 -3.30 -10.80
C ARG A 28 -0.31 -4.62 -11.54
N ARG A 29 -0.30 -5.76 -10.85
CA ARG A 29 -0.69 -7.06 -11.42
C ARG A 29 -2.15 -7.10 -11.86
N TYR A 30 -3.06 -6.56 -11.06
CA TYR A 30 -4.48 -6.49 -11.41
C TYR A 30 -4.75 -5.49 -12.55
N MET A 31 -3.95 -4.44 -12.68
CA MET A 31 -4.04 -3.46 -13.77
C MET A 31 -3.59 -3.99 -15.14
N VAL A 32 -2.76 -5.04 -15.20
CA VAL A 32 -2.22 -5.60 -16.47
C VAL A 32 -3.31 -6.22 -17.36
N GLY A 33 -4.53 -6.42 -16.84
CA GLY A 33 -5.64 -7.08 -17.55
C GLY A 33 -6.78 -6.17 -18.04
N GLU A 34 -6.53 -4.88 -18.30
CA GLU A 34 -7.57 -3.88 -18.70
C GLU A 34 -8.69 -3.68 -17.66
N THR A 35 -8.46 -4.09 -16.42
CA THR A 35 -9.39 -3.83 -15.32
C THR A 35 -9.24 -2.36 -14.90
N ALA A 36 -10.36 -1.66 -14.69
CA ALA A 36 -10.34 -0.27 -14.26
C ALA A 36 -9.41 -0.11 -13.04
N ILE A 37 -8.61 0.97 -13.04
CA ILE A 37 -7.66 1.27 -11.96
C ILE A 37 -8.37 1.20 -10.59
N GLU A 38 -9.58 1.73 -10.52
CA GLU A 38 -10.40 1.74 -9.32
C GLU A 38 -10.76 0.32 -8.84
N GLU A 39 -11.15 -0.59 -9.74
CA GLU A 39 -11.43 -1.99 -9.40
C GLU A 39 -10.18 -2.75 -8.97
N ALA A 40 -9.06 -2.54 -9.67
CA ALA A 40 -7.78 -3.15 -9.31
C ALA A 40 -7.31 -2.70 -7.92
N VAL A 41 -7.50 -1.42 -7.60
CA VAL A 41 -7.19 -0.86 -6.28
C VAL A 41 -8.16 -1.37 -5.23
N ASP A 42 -9.47 -1.36 -5.48
CA ASP A 42 -10.47 -1.81 -4.50
C ASP A 42 -10.29 -3.29 -4.13
N ARG A 43 -10.01 -4.14 -5.12
CA ARG A 43 -9.69 -5.56 -4.89
C ARG A 43 -8.40 -5.73 -4.09
N ALA A 44 -7.33 -5.02 -4.46
CA ALA A 44 -6.07 -5.08 -3.72
C ALA A 44 -6.21 -4.56 -2.28
N VAL A 45 -7.01 -3.51 -2.05
CA VAL A 45 -7.29 -2.95 -0.73
C VAL A 45 -8.06 -3.95 0.12
N THR A 46 -9.09 -4.58 -0.45
CA THR A 46 -9.90 -5.58 0.26
C THR A 46 -9.03 -6.76 0.70
N GLU A 47 -8.26 -7.36 -0.21
CA GLU A 47 -7.38 -8.48 0.13
C GLU A 47 -6.31 -8.08 1.14
N CYS A 48 -5.69 -6.90 1.00
CA CYS A 48 -4.69 -6.45 1.96
C CYS A 48 -5.29 -6.17 3.34
N ILE A 49 -6.52 -5.65 3.43
CA ILE A 49 -7.21 -5.49 4.72
C ILE A 49 -7.52 -6.85 5.35
N GLU A 50 -7.98 -7.84 4.57
CA GLU A 50 -8.28 -9.19 5.07
C GLU A 50 -7.02 -9.94 5.54
N GLU A 51 -5.91 -9.79 4.81
CA GLU A 51 -4.61 -10.37 5.19
C GLU A 51 -3.88 -9.57 6.30
N GLY A 52 -4.45 -8.44 6.72
CA GLY A 52 -3.84 -7.55 7.72
C GLY A 52 -2.62 -6.78 7.21
N ILE A 53 -2.39 -6.76 5.90
CA ILE A 53 -1.30 -6.08 5.21
C ILE A 53 -1.70 -4.61 5.05
N LEU A 54 -0.97 -3.71 5.71
CA LEU A 54 -1.22 -2.27 5.60
C LEU A 54 -2.65 -1.82 5.96
N ALA A 55 -3.45 -2.66 6.62
CA ALA A 55 -4.90 -2.46 6.78
C ALA A 55 -5.27 -1.12 7.43
N ASP A 56 -4.54 -0.73 8.47
CA ASP A 56 -4.73 0.53 9.19
C ASP A 56 -4.40 1.75 8.31
N PHE A 57 -3.32 1.63 7.52
CA PHE A 57 -2.87 2.66 6.59
C PHE A 57 -3.82 2.80 5.40
N LEU A 58 -4.27 1.68 4.82
CA LEU A 58 -5.22 1.66 3.70
C LEU A 58 -6.58 2.21 4.13
N ARG A 59 -7.02 1.91 5.35
CA ARG A 59 -8.23 2.52 5.94
C ARG A 59 -8.11 4.03 6.04
N SER A 60 -6.95 4.55 6.44
CA SER A 60 -6.75 5.98 6.66
C SER A 60 -6.38 6.77 5.39
N GLN A 61 -5.76 6.13 4.40
CA GLN A 61 -5.15 6.81 3.24
C GLN A 61 -5.56 6.24 1.87
N ARG A 62 -6.70 5.56 1.77
CA ARG A 62 -7.21 4.99 0.51
C ARG A 62 -7.17 5.96 -0.69
N ALA A 63 -7.54 7.23 -0.47
CA ALA A 63 -7.68 8.22 -1.55
C ALA A 63 -6.33 8.64 -2.12
N GLU A 64 -5.34 8.87 -1.26
CA GLU A 64 -4.00 9.28 -1.70
C GLU A 64 -3.27 8.16 -2.45
N VAL A 65 -3.48 6.92 -2.00
CA VAL A 65 -2.93 5.74 -2.66
C VAL A 65 -3.51 5.55 -4.06
N VAL A 66 -4.84 5.67 -4.22
CA VAL A 66 -5.49 5.63 -5.56
C VAL A 66 -4.91 6.71 -6.48
N SER A 67 -4.78 7.95 -6.00
CA SER A 67 -4.18 9.05 -6.76
C SER A 67 -2.73 8.79 -7.14
N THR A 68 -1.93 8.31 -6.19
CA THR A 68 -0.50 8.03 -6.41
C THR A 68 -0.36 6.95 -7.46
N ILE A 69 -1.10 5.84 -7.33
CA ILE A 69 -1.07 4.68 -8.23
C ILE A 69 -1.52 5.05 -9.64
N SER A 70 -2.60 5.83 -9.74
CA SER A 70 -3.05 6.39 -11.02
C SER A 70 -1.92 7.19 -11.68
N SER A 71 -1.21 8.03 -10.91
CA SER A 71 -0.08 8.80 -11.46
C SER A 71 1.11 7.96 -11.94
N ILE A 72 1.37 6.78 -11.34
CA ILE A 72 2.47 5.88 -11.77
C ILE A 72 2.06 4.98 -12.94
N ALA A 73 0.77 4.73 -13.14
CA ALA A 73 0.26 3.95 -14.26
C ALA A 73 0.31 4.71 -15.60
N TYR A 74 0.36 6.05 -15.55
CA TYR A 74 0.43 6.93 -16.72
C TYR A 74 1.83 7.53 -16.98
N CYS A 75 2.88 7.05 -16.30
CA CYS A 75 4.28 7.46 -16.51
C CYS A 75 5.13 6.27 -16.98
#